data_AF-A0A7S3RM55-F1
#
_entry.id   AF-A0A7S3RM55-F1
#
_cell.length_a   1.000
_cell.length_b   1.000
_cell.length_c   1.000
_cell.angle_alpha   90.00
_cell.angle_beta   90.00
_cell.angle_gamma   90.00
#
_symmetry.space_group_name_H-M   'P 1'
#
loop_
_entity.id
_entity.type
_entity.pdbx_description
1 polymer ?
#
loop_
_entity_poly.entity_id
_entity_poly.type
_entity_poly.pdbx_seq_one_letter_code
_entity_poly.pdbx_strand_id
1 'polypeptide(L)'
;AGASAGAGVAAAVATDAARRGVAVRSLFLDEPCLDPRANSASFAVNSATTIAPVAWLRWSWSVYYPFEHADAVSDRFFVLPRLAEPDVLGSPAHPTTLVITASADPLRAEGAA
;
A
#
# COMPACT_ATOMS: atom_id res chain seq x y z
N ALA A 1 -7.73 -3.04 9.19
CA ALA A 1 -8.46 -2.13 8.29
C ALA A 1 -7.73 -0.80 8.26
N GLY A 2 -7.85 -0.03 7.18
CA GLY A 2 -7.29 1.32 7.09
C GLY A 2 -7.76 2.06 5.85
N ALA A 3 -7.56 3.38 5.84
CA ALA A 3 -7.85 4.25 4.70
C ALA A 3 -6.59 5.04 4.30
N SER A 4 -6.40 5.31 3.00
CA SER A 4 -5.27 6.06 2.46
C SER A 4 -3.92 5.52 2.96
N ALA A 5 -3.07 6.36 3.56
CA ALA A 5 -1.83 5.93 4.21
C ALA A 5 -2.04 4.85 5.30
N GLY A 6 -3.14 4.93 6.05
CA GLY A 6 -3.49 3.92 7.05
C GLY A 6 -3.84 2.56 6.45
N ALA A 7 -4.33 2.53 5.21
CA ALA A 7 -4.53 1.28 4.48
C ALA A 7 -3.17 0.66 4.08
N GLY A 8 -2.19 1.48 3.71
CA GLY A 8 -0.81 1.03 3.50
C GLY A 8 -0.19 0.38 4.75
N VAL A 9 -0.39 1.01 5.92
CA VAL A 9 0.01 0.43 7.20
C VAL A 9 -0.74 -0.88 7.48
N ALA A 10 -2.05 -0.92 7.24
CA ALA A 10 -2.85 -2.13 7.46
C ALA A 10 -2.38 -3.30 6.57
N ALA A 11 -2.02 -3.02 5.31
CA ALA A 11 -1.44 -4.00 4.39
C ALA A 11 -0.06 -4.48 4.88
N ALA A 12 0.83 -3.57 5.29
CA ALA A 12 2.14 -3.92 5.83
C ALA A 12 2.05 -4.78 7.09
N VAL A 13 1.13 -4.46 8.01
CA VAL A 13 0.89 -5.25 9.23
C VAL A 13 0.33 -6.63 8.89
N ALA A 14 -0.57 -6.75 7.91
CA ALA A 14 -1.07 -8.06 7.48
C ALA A 14 0.06 -8.93 6.89
N THR A 15 0.95 -8.34 6.09
CA THR A 15 2.14 -9.02 5.57
C THR A 15 3.09 -9.45 6.69
N ASP A 16 3.39 -8.58 7.67
CA ASP A 16 4.23 -8.94 8.82
C ASP A 16 3.58 -10.01 9.71
N ALA A 17 2.27 -9.94 9.94
CA ALA A 17 1.52 -10.94 10.68
C ALA A 17 1.60 -12.33 10.03
N ALA A 18 1.40 -12.41 8.71
CA ALA A 18 1.53 -13.66 7.97
C ALA A 18 2.93 -14.28 8.12
N ARG A 19 3.99 -13.46 8.04
CA ARG A 19 5.38 -13.90 8.24
C ARG A 19 5.66 -14.43 9.65
N ARG A 20 4.94 -13.92 10.65
CA ARG A 20 5.02 -14.37 12.05
C ARG A 20 4.10 -15.54 12.35
N GLY A 21 3.38 -16.08 11.36
CA GLY A 21 2.40 -17.14 11.55
C GLY A 21 1.14 -16.66 12.29
N VAL A 22 0.89 -15.35 12.36
CA VAL A 22 -0.31 -14.77 12.95
C VAL A 22 -1.38 -14.64 11.87
N ALA A 23 -2.49 -15.34 12.05
CA ALA A 23 -3.59 -15.31 11.09
C ALA A 23 -4.39 -14.00 11.21
N VAL A 24 -4.41 -13.21 10.13
CA VAL A 24 -5.35 -12.11 9.95
C VAL A 24 -6.57 -12.65 9.22
N ARG A 25 -7.75 -12.56 9.82
CA ARG A 25 -8.98 -13.13 9.22
C ARG A 25 -9.48 -12.31 8.03
N SER A 26 -9.44 -10.99 8.15
CA SER A 26 -9.93 -10.08 7.12
C SER A 26 -9.14 -8.78 7.09
N LEU A 27 -9.05 -8.20 5.90
CA LEU A 27 -8.39 -6.93 5.63
C LEU A 27 -9.32 -6.04 4.83
N PHE A 28 -9.47 -4.79 5.26
CA PHE A 28 -10.25 -3.77 4.57
C PHE A 28 -9.33 -2.60 4.28
N LEU A 29 -9.19 -2.25 2.99
CA LEU A 29 -8.31 -1.22 2.49
C LEU A 29 -9.13 -0.21 1.69
N ASP A 30 -9.25 1.01 2.19
CA ASP A 30 -9.93 2.10 1.50
C ASP A 30 -8.90 3.04 0.86
N GLU A 31 -8.96 3.17 -0.46
CA GLU A 31 -8.09 4.05 -1.27
C GLU A 31 -6.59 3.93 -0.90
N PRO A 32 -5.99 2.73 -0.95
CA PRO A 32 -4.73 2.49 -0.27
C PRO A 32 -3.52 3.16 -0.93
N CYS A 33 -2.67 3.79 -0.11
CA CYS A 33 -1.40 4.39 -0.55
C CYS A 33 -0.28 3.35 -0.38
N LEU A 34 0.17 2.74 -1.48
CA LEU A 34 0.98 1.51 -1.43
C LEU A 34 2.35 1.61 -2.10
N ASP A 35 2.58 2.54 -3.03
CA ASP A 35 3.85 2.68 -3.74
C ASP A 35 4.47 4.08 -3.53
N PRO A 36 5.62 4.18 -2.86
CA PRO A 36 6.30 5.45 -2.63
C PRO A 36 6.82 6.09 -3.91
N ARG A 37 6.87 5.37 -5.03
CA ARG A 37 7.28 5.93 -6.33
C ARG A 37 6.27 6.93 -6.87
N ALA A 38 5.00 6.84 -6.47
CA ALA A 38 3.95 7.81 -6.81
C ALA A 38 3.92 8.16 -8.32
N ASN A 39 3.99 7.11 -9.16
CA ASN A 39 4.19 7.23 -10.60
C ASN A 39 3.33 6.26 -11.45
N SER A 40 2.30 5.65 -10.86
CA SER A 40 1.36 4.79 -11.59
C SER A 40 0.52 5.61 -12.60
N ALA A 41 -0.17 4.92 -13.51
CA ALA A 41 -0.97 5.59 -14.54
C ALA A 41 -2.07 6.50 -13.97
N SER A 42 -2.67 6.14 -12.82
CA SER A 42 -3.68 6.97 -12.16
C SER A 42 -3.10 8.26 -11.60
N PHE A 43 -1.82 8.32 -11.22
CA PHE A 43 -1.17 9.58 -10.83
C PHE A 43 -1.12 10.59 -11.97
N ALA A 44 -0.90 10.14 -13.20
CA ALA A 44 -0.93 11.02 -14.38
C ALA A 44 -2.36 11.48 -14.70
N VAL A 45 -3.30 10.52 -14.77
CA VAL A 45 -4.69 10.77 -15.15
C VAL A 45 -5.44 11.63 -14.13
N ASN A 46 -5.23 11.38 -12.84
CA ASN A 46 -5.94 12.04 -11.74
C ASN A 46 -5.09 13.14 -11.06
N SER A 47 -4.10 13.68 -11.77
CA SER A 47 -3.18 14.69 -11.24
C SER A 47 -3.85 15.97 -10.73
N ALA A 48 -5.04 16.30 -11.26
CA ALA A 48 -5.84 17.47 -10.89
C ALA A 48 -6.88 17.20 -9.78
N THR A 49 -6.72 16.13 -9.00
CA THR A 49 -7.61 15.84 -7.85
C THR A 49 -7.61 16.96 -6.80
N THR A 50 -8.74 17.16 -6.13
CA THR A 50 -8.94 18.21 -5.11
C THR A 50 -8.68 17.74 -3.68
N ILE A 51 -8.62 16.42 -3.44
CA ILE A 51 -8.45 15.85 -2.09
C ILE A 51 -6.97 15.66 -1.77
N ALA A 52 -6.26 14.91 -2.62
CA ALA A 52 -4.86 14.55 -2.39
C ALA A 52 -4.02 14.84 -3.65
N PRO A 53 -3.61 16.11 -3.86
CA PRO A 53 -2.80 16.47 -5.02
C PRO A 53 -1.53 15.62 -5.11
N VAL A 54 -1.12 15.26 -6.33
CA VAL A 54 0.07 14.39 -6.54
C VAL A 54 1.33 14.95 -5.89
N ALA A 55 1.52 16.26 -5.90
CA ALA A 55 2.65 16.91 -5.23
C ALA A 55 2.63 16.67 -3.71
N TRP A 56 1.45 16.68 -3.09
CA TRP A 56 1.29 16.40 -1.67
C TRP A 56 1.55 14.93 -1.35
N LEU A 57 1.05 13.99 -2.16
CA LEU A 57 1.35 12.57 -1.99
C LEU A 57 2.85 12.27 -2.08
N ARG A 58 3.54 12.86 -3.07
CA ARG A 58 5.00 12.73 -3.22
C ARG A 58 5.77 13.30 -2.04
N TRP A 59 5.35 14.47 -1.55
CA TRP A 59 5.95 15.07 -0.36
C TRP A 59 5.71 14.23 0.90
N SER A 60 4.50 13.70 1.08
CA SER A 60 4.19 12.80 2.20
C SER A 60 5.11 11.57 2.20
N TRP A 61 5.36 10.97 1.02
CA TRP A 61 6.31 9.89 0.88
C TRP A 61 7.75 10.32 1.15
N SER A 62 8.19 11.49 0.71
CA SER A 62 9.56 11.95 0.98
C SER A 62 9.83 12.18 2.47
N VAL A 63 8.80 12.55 3.24
CA VAL A 63 8.89 12.68 4.70
C VAL A 63 8.83 11.32 5.39
N TYR A 64 7.95 10.43 4.94
CA TYR A 64 7.74 9.12 5.57
C TYR A 64 8.86 8.11 5.24
N TYR A 65 9.37 8.14 4.02
CA TYR A 65 10.38 7.23 3.52
C TYR A 65 11.42 7.99 2.68
N PRO A 66 12.44 8.59 3.33
CA PRO A 66 13.50 9.30 2.61
C PRO A 66 14.31 8.30 1.77
N PHE A 67 14.10 8.34 0.45
CA PHE A 67 14.71 7.40 -0.51
C PHE A 67 16.23 7.36 -0.47
N GLU A 68 16.88 8.41 0.04
CA GLU A 68 18.32 8.50 0.29
C GLU A 68 18.84 7.48 1.33
N HIS A 69 17.95 6.82 2.07
CA HIS A 69 18.27 5.80 3.07
C HIS A 69 17.59 4.44 2.79
N ALA A 70 17.02 4.25 1.60
CA ALA A 70 16.18 3.11 1.22
C ALA A 70 16.98 1.84 0.82
N ASP A 71 17.96 1.44 1.62
CA ASP A 71 18.91 0.38 1.26
C ASP A 71 18.51 -1.02 1.77
N ALA A 72 17.57 -1.14 2.70
CA ALA A 72 17.21 -2.43 3.28
C ALA A 72 15.96 -3.07 2.63
N VAL A 73 16.08 -4.36 2.28
CA VAL A 73 14.96 -5.20 1.82
C VAL A 73 13.86 -5.28 2.89
N SER A 74 14.20 -5.17 4.17
CA SER A 74 13.23 -5.12 5.29
C SER A 74 12.31 -3.90 5.21
N ASP A 75 12.85 -2.74 4.86
CA ASP A 75 12.12 -1.47 4.90
C ASP A 75 11.15 -1.38 3.72
N ARG A 76 11.52 -2.00 2.60
CA ARG A 76 10.65 -2.13 1.42
C ARG A 76 9.32 -2.82 1.73
N PHE A 77 9.25 -3.75 2.69
CA PHE A 77 7.96 -4.41 3.01
C PHE A 77 6.97 -3.48 3.72
N PHE A 78 7.47 -2.51 4.49
CA PHE A 78 6.61 -1.58 5.23
C PHE A 78 6.12 -0.41 4.37
N VAL A 79 6.74 -0.19 3.22
CA VAL A 79 6.38 0.89 2.28
C VAL A 79 5.83 0.40 0.94
N LEU A 80 6.07 -0.87 0.60
CA LEU A 80 5.60 -1.57 -0.61
C LEU A 80 5.07 -2.96 -0.23
N PRO A 81 3.96 -3.07 0.51
CA PRO A 81 3.42 -4.35 0.90
C PRO A 81 2.96 -5.12 -0.35
N ARG A 82 3.69 -6.19 -0.69
CA ARG A 82 3.28 -7.12 -1.75
C ARG A 82 2.29 -8.10 -1.16
N LEU A 83 1.00 -7.85 -1.40
CA LEU A 83 -0.06 -8.76 -0.97
C LEU A 83 -0.05 -10.10 -1.75
N ALA A 84 0.73 -10.21 -2.83
CA ALA A 84 0.75 -11.36 -3.73
C ALA A 84 2.13 -12.08 -3.81
N GLU A 85 2.89 -12.17 -2.71
CA GLU A 85 4.01 -13.11 -2.70
C GLU A 85 3.45 -14.56 -2.71
N PRO A 86 4.01 -15.47 -3.52
CA PRO A 86 3.49 -16.83 -3.65
C PRO A 86 3.50 -17.55 -2.31
N ASP A 87 2.44 -18.33 -2.05
CA ASP A 87 2.29 -19.13 -0.85
C ASP A 87 3.54 -19.98 -0.64
N VAL A 88 4.33 -19.62 0.38
CA VAL A 88 5.30 -20.55 0.95
C VAL A 88 4.45 -21.66 1.58
N LEU A 89 4.61 -22.90 1.12
CA LEU A 89 3.89 -24.08 1.65
C LEU A 89 3.89 -24.05 3.19
N GLY A 90 2.71 -23.85 3.80
CA GLY A 90 2.54 -23.73 5.25
C GLY A 90 2.26 -22.32 5.79
N SER A 91 2.31 -21.27 4.96
CA SER A 91 1.86 -19.94 5.34
C SER A 91 0.34 -19.92 5.56
N PRO A 92 -0.16 -19.19 6.59
CA PRO A 92 -1.58 -18.96 6.73
C PRO A 92 -2.12 -18.31 5.46
N ALA A 93 -3.29 -18.79 4.99
CA ALA A 93 -3.96 -18.24 3.82
C ALA A 93 -4.06 -16.71 3.92
N HIS A 94 -3.83 -16.02 2.80
CA HIS A 94 -4.01 -14.57 2.72
C HIS A 94 -5.37 -14.15 3.29
N PRO A 95 -5.44 -13.04 4.04
CA PRO A 95 -6.70 -12.58 4.62
C PRO A 95 -7.74 -12.34 3.52
N THR A 96 -9.00 -12.64 3.80
CA THR A 96 -10.09 -12.16 2.93
C THR A 96 -10.01 -10.64 2.87
N THR A 97 -9.71 -10.11 1.68
CA THR A 97 -9.37 -8.71 1.49
C THR A 97 -10.44 -8.01 0.66
N LEU A 98 -10.98 -6.92 1.19
CA LEU A 98 -11.83 -5.98 0.46
C LEU A 98 -11.04 -4.69 0.24
N VAL A 99 -10.86 -4.32 -1.04
CA VAL A 99 -10.21 -3.07 -1.44
C VAL A 99 -11.24 -2.17 -2.10
N ILE A 100 -11.32 -0.92 -1.64
CA ILE A 100 -12.14 0.14 -2.22
C ILE A 100 -11.20 1.13 -2.91
N THR A 101 -11.56 1.56 -4.12
CA THR A 101 -10.81 2.57 -4.86
C THR A 101 -11.77 3.61 -5.44
N ALA A 102 -11.34 4.87 -5.50
CA ALA A 102 -12.07 5.92 -6.20
C ALA A 102 -11.55 6.10 -7.62
N SER A 103 -12.48 6.30 -8.57
CA SER A 103 -12.14 6.47 -9.99
C SER A 103 -11.28 7.70 -10.26
N ALA A 104 -11.47 8.78 -9.49
CA ALA A 104 -10.76 10.06 -9.62
C ALA A 104 -9.58 10.23 -8.64
N ASP A 105 -9.11 9.14 -8.03
CA ASP A 105 -8.00 9.16 -7.07
C ASP A 105 -6.67 8.77 -7.75
N PRO A 106 -5.57 9.54 -7.56
CA PRO A 106 -4.22 9.11 -7.94
C PRO A 106 -3.83 7.71 -7.45
N LEU A 107 -4.29 7.27 -6.29
CA LEU A 107 -3.93 5.97 -5.69
C LEU A 107 -4.67 4.76 -6.32
N ARG A 108 -5.65 5.02 -7.20
CA ARG A 108 -6.54 4.00 -7.79
C ARG A 108 -5.79 2.78 -8.36
N ALA A 109 -4.74 3.00 -9.15
CA ALA A 109 -4.04 1.90 -9.81
C ALA A 109 -3.27 1.02 -8.83
N GLU A 110 -2.80 1.58 -7.71
CA GLU A 110 -2.06 0.83 -6.70
C GLU A 110 -3.00 -0.03 -5.86
N GLY A 111 -4.22 0.44 -5.58
CA GLY A 111 -5.25 -0.39 -4.93
C GLY A 111 -5.88 -1.47 -5.83
N ALA A 112 -5.66 -1.41 -7.14
CA ALA A 112 -6.18 -2.38 -8.12
C ALA A 112 -5.17 -3.46 -8.53
N ALA A 113 -3.91 -3.35 -8.08
CA ALA A 113 -2.81 -4.25 -8.39
C ALA A 113 -2.76 -5.44 -7.42
#